data_AF-A0A4U9W4W0-F1
#
_entry.id   AF-A0A4U9W4W0-F1
#
_cell.length_a   1.000
_cell.length_b   1.000
_cell.length_c   1.000
_cell.angle_alpha   90.00
_cell.angle_beta   90.00
_cell.angle_gamma   90.00
#
_symmetry.space_group_name_H-M   'P 1'
#
loop_
_entity.id
_entity.type
_entity.pdbx_description
1 polymer ?
#
loop_
_entity_poly.entity_id
_entity_poly.type
_entity_poly.pdbx_seq_one_letter_code
_entity_poly.pdbx_strand_id
1 'polypeptide(L)'
;MPAPLRLINTTANRWPSRATSIPLPCGTTKKLFDQAGVSYPTSDWTWDDMKKKAAELQTGLKGSAFPLVMDLSIDGQDSYMNLLFQKGNHIVPKDGQPTDIANDNAIWVYQQLQGMMKDGLMPTAQQMSEVKTENIFQSNRAAMVYAGSWLAAPFANNPLINEHIGVVMMPKIERQSGVAHSLAYAMSAKSDHKQEAWKYIEFMSSEASPSHPGEGSDPGQQDRG
;
A
#
# COMPACT_ATOMS: atom_id res chain seq x y z
N MET A 1 -28.22 8.99 3.40
CA MET A 1 -27.20 10.05 3.28
C MET A 1 -25.84 9.37 3.47
N PRO A 2 -24.94 9.38 2.48
CA PRO A 2 -23.64 8.72 2.62
C PRO A 2 -22.75 9.52 3.57
N ALA A 3 -22.05 8.83 4.46
CA ALA A 3 -21.24 9.44 5.52
C ALA A 3 -20.09 10.30 4.94
N PRO A 4 -19.78 11.46 5.53
CA PRO A 4 -18.66 12.28 5.10
C PRO A 4 -17.33 11.57 5.37
N LEU A 5 -16.35 11.76 4.47
CA LEU A 5 -14.96 11.34 4.67
C LEU A 5 -14.51 11.67 6.11
N ARG A 6 -13.98 10.68 6.83
CA ARG A 6 -13.26 10.96 8.08
C ARG A 6 -11.94 11.66 7.73
N LEU A 7 -11.90 12.97 7.97
CA LEU A 7 -10.66 13.71 8.16
C LEU A 7 -9.91 13.07 9.35
N ILE A 8 -8.84 12.32 9.08
CA ILE A 8 -7.83 12.07 10.11
C ILE A 8 -7.02 13.36 10.18
N ASN A 9 -7.38 14.21 11.14
CA ASN A 9 -6.63 15.42 11.48
C ASN A 9 -5.22 15.01 11.92
N THR A 10 -4.20 15.38 11.15
CA THR A 10 -2.80 14.96 11.29
C THR A 10 -2.06 15.61 12.46
N THR A 11 -2.77 16.12 13.47
CA THR A 11 -2.17 16.75 14.65
C THR A 11 -2.28 15.94 15.94
N ALA A 12 -2.79 14.70 15.93
CA ALA A 12 -2.69 13.82 17.09
C ALA A 12 -2.82 12.32 16.74
N ASN A 13 -1.70 11.60 16.70
CA ASN A 13 -1.42 10.24 17.20
C ASN A 13 -2.56 9.18 17.30
N ARG A 14 -3.60 9.16 16.47
CA ARG A 14 -4.61 8.10 16.51
C ARG A 14 -4.89 7.50 15.14
N TRP A 15 -4.05 6.54 14.78
CA TRP A 15 -4.41 5.46 13.87
C TRP A 15 -5.31 4.47 14.63
N PRO A 16 -6.38 3.91 14.02
CA PRO A 16 -7.15 2.85 14.66
C PRO A 16 -6.24 1.64 14.94
N SER A 17 -6.17 1.28 16.21
CA SER A 17 -5.36 0.21 16.81
C SER A 17 -5.72 -1.16 16.24
N ARG A 18 -4.85 -1.67 15.36
CA ARG A 18 -4.54 -3.08 15.10
C ARG A 18 -3.41 -3.10 14.06
N ALA A 19 -2.16 -3.08 14.53
CA ALA A 19 -1.00 -3.12 13.66
C ALA A 19 -0.47 -4.54 13.56
N THR A 20 -1.10 -5.33 12.69
CA THR A 20 -0.33 -6.11 11.71
C THR A 20 -0.03 -5.16 10.55
N SER A 21 1.16 -5.21 9.97
CA SER A 21 1.56 -4.28 8.91
C SER A 21 0.70 -4.55 7.67
N ILE A 22 -0.40 -3.82 7.54
CA ILE A 22 -1.32 -3.86 6.40
C ILE A 22 -0.74 -2.91 5.34
N PRO A 23 -0.76 -3.25 4.04
CA PRO A 23 -0.48 -2.30 2.97
C PRO A 23 -1.34 -1.06 3.18
N LEU A 24 -0.77 0.13 2.98
CA LEU A 24 -1.56 1.34 3.14
C LEU A 24 -2.74 1.27 2.19
N PRO A 25 -3.91 1.71 2.65
CA PRO A 25 -4.98 2.06 1.75
C PRO A 25 -4.41 3.02 0.66
N CYS A 26 -4.83 2.86 -0.58
CA CYS A 26 -4.38 3.63 -1.75
C CYS A 26 -4.20 5.13 -1.39
N GLY A 27 -3.00 5.66 -1.59
CA GLY A 27 -2.65 7.04 -1.34
C GLY A 27 -3.13 7.92 -2.50
N THR A 28 -3.79 9.05 -2.22
CA THR A 28 -4.32 9.95 -3.25
C THR A 28 -3.80 11.37 -3.07
N THR A 29 -3.44 12.05 -4.15
CA THR A 29 -3.04 13.46 -4.10
C THR A 29 -4.20 14.39 -4.43
N LYS A 30 -4.73 15.08 -3.42
CA LYS A 30 -5.87 16.00 -3.53
C LYS A 30 -5.68 17.04 -4.65
N LYS A 31 -4.48 17.63 -4.72
CA LYS A 31 -4.11 18.62 -5.74
C LYS A 31 -4.33 18.13 -7.18
N LEU A 32 -3.99 16.87 -7.47
CA LEU A 32 -4.13 16.31 -8.82
C LEU A 32 -5.59 15.93 -9.14
N PHE A 33 -6.35 15.49 -8.15
CA PHE A 33 -7.80 15.30 -8.27
C PHE A 33 -8.54 16.62 -8.51
N ASP A 34 -8.21 17.66 -7.74
CA ASP A 34 -8.80 18.99 -7.86
C ASP A 34 -8.48 19.62 -9.22
N GLN A 35 -7.23 19.47 -9.68
CA GLN A 35 -6.80 19.91 -11.01
C GLN A 35 -7.62 19.23 -12.12
N ALA A 36 -7.89 17.93 -11.98
CA ALA A 36 -8.64 17.15 -12.96
C ALA A 36 -10.17 17.35 -12.85
N GLY A 37 -10.67 18.00 -11.80
CA GLY A 37 -12.10 18.12 -11.53
C GLY A 37 -12.78 16.79 -11.22
N VAL A 38 -12.01 15.82 -10.73
CA VAL A 38 -12.46 14.45 -10.49
C VAL A 38 -12.78 14.28 -9.00
N SER A 39 -13.92 13.66 -8.71
CA SER A 39 -14.31 13.36 -7.32
C SER A 39 -13.36 12.36 -6.66
N TYR A 40 -13.07 12.59 -5.37
CA TYR A 40 -12.24 11.67 -4.59
C TYR A 40 -12.86 10.27 -4.47
N PRO A 41 -12.04 9.22 -4.35
CA PRO A 41 -12.53 7.87 -4.13
C PRO A 41 -13.19 7.69 -2.76
N THR A 42 -14.06 6.69 -2.67
CA THR A 42 -14.76 6.30 -1.43
C THR A 42 -14.17 5.02 -0.84
N SER A 43 -14.54 4.66 0.38
CA SER A 43 -14.01 3.49 1.07
C SER A 43 -14.53 2.14 0.56
N ASP A 44 -15.58 2.10 -0.27
CA ASP A 44 -16.26 0.86 -0.70
C ASP A 44 -16.25 0.63 -2.22
N TRP A 45 -15.37 1.34 -2.93
CA TRP A 45 -15.21 1.24 -4.37
C TRP A 45 -14.62 -0.09 -4.87
N THR A 46 -14.91 -0.41 -6.12
CA THR A 46 -14.43 -1.60 -6.81
C THR A 46 -13.20 -1.31 -7.68
N TRP A 47 -12.54 -2.37 -8.15
CA TRP A 47 -11.44 -2.27 -9.11
C TRP A 47 -11.87 -1.57 -10.41
N ASP A 48 -13.09 -1.82 -10.87
CA ASP A 48 -13.63 -1.16 -12.05
C ASP A 48 -13.92 0.32 -11.80
N ASP A 49 -14.43 0.68 -10.61
CA ASP A 49 -14.58 2.09 -10.22
C ASP A 49 -13.22 2.80 -10.20
N MET A 50 -12.18 2.15 -9.69
CA MET A 50 -10.82 2.70 -9.68
C MET A 50 -10.28 2.89 -11.09
N LYS A 51 -10.43 1.92 -11.99
CA LYS A 51 -10.03 2.08 -13.41
C LYS A 51 -10.77 3.23 -14.09
N LYS A 52 -12.08 3.35 -13.84
CA LYS A 52 -12.90 4.43 -14.38
C LYS A 52 -12.43 5.78 -13.86
N LYS A 53 -12.12 5.86 -12.57
CA LYS A 53 -11.54 7.03 -11.91
C LYS A 53 -10.16 7.38 -12.49
N ALA A 54 -9.31 6.40 -12.74
CA ALA A 54 -8.02 6.59 -13.38
C ALA A 54 -8.16 7.13 -14.80
N ALA A 55 -9.15 6.66 -15.57
CA ALA A 55 -9.44 7.20 -16.90
C ALA A 55 -9.97 8.65 -16.85
N GLU A 56 -10.87 8.97 -15.90
CA GLU A 56 -11.31 10.35 -15.65
C GLU A 56 -10.10 11.25 -15.33
N LEU A 57 -9.24 10.82 -14.41
CA LEU A 57 -8.00 11.52 -14.07
C LEU A 57 -7.10 11.70 -15.29
N GLN A 58 -6.90 10.66 -16.11
CA GLN A 58 -6.08 10.76 -17.31
C GLN A 58 -6.53 11.89 -18.24
N THR A 59 -7.83 12.07 -18.40
CA THR A 59 -8.39 13.13 -19.26
C THR A 59 -8.28 14.53 -18.66
N GLY A 60 -8.33 14.66 -17.32
CA GLY A 60 -8.27 15.94 -16.63
C GLY A 60 -6.86 16.37 -16.18
N LEU A 61 -5.93 15.42 -16.05
CA LEU A 61 -4.55 15.69 -15.69
C LEU A 61 -3.82 16.42 -16.83
N LYS A 62 -2.96 17.35 -16.45
CA LYS A 62 -2.11 18.10 -17.39
C LYS A 62 -0.65 17.70 -17.17
N GLY A 63 0.14 17.70 -18.24
CA GLY A 63 1.57 17.38 -18.19
C GLY A 63 1.83 15.87 -18.09
N SER A 64 2.92 15.51 -17.42
CA SER A 64 3.45 14.13 -17.36
C SER A 64 3.12 13.41 -16.04
N ALA A 65 1.98 13.75 -15.43
CA ALA A 65 1.47 13.10 -14.24
C ALA A 65 0.70 11.83 -14.60
N PHE A 66 0.83 10.79 -13.78
CA PHE A 66 0.15 9.51 -13.96
C PHE A 66 -1.14 9.45 -13.13
N PRO A 67 -2.23 8.85 -13.66
CA PRO A 67 -3.43 8.62 -12.88
C PRO A 67 -3.20 7.69 -11.68
N LEU A 68 -2.51 6.57 -11.91
CA LEU A 68 -2.20 5.57 -10.90
C LEU A 68 -0.75 5.13 -11.03
N VAL A 69 -0.06 4.95 -9.91
CA VAL A 69 1.21 4.21 -9.86
C VAL A 69 1.09 3.04 -8.89
N MET A 70 1.70 1.93 -9.25
CA MET A 70 1.70 0.70 -8.47
C MET A 70 3.02 0.00 -8.74
N ASP A 71 3.81 -0.32 -7.72
CA ASP A 71 5.08 -0.99 -7.93
C ASP A 71 4.87 -2.44 -8.33
N LEU A 72 5.12 -2.80 -9.58
CA LEU A 72 5.05 -4.19 -10.04
C LEU A 72 6.41 -4.91 -10.00
N SER A 73 7.39 -4.33 -9.29
CA SER A 73 8.71 -4.91 -9.11
C SER A 73 8.73 -6.07 -8.09
N ILE A 74 9.93 -6.52 -7.76
CA ILE A 74 10.27 -7.79 -7.10
C ILE A 74 9.51 -8.05 -5.79
N ASP A 75 9.14 -7.02 -5.02
CA ASP A 75 8.55 -7.22 -3.69
C ASP A 75 7.05 -7.58 -3.73
N GLY A 76 6.25 -7.02 -4.64
CA GLY A 76 4.83 -7.37 -4.85
C GLY A 76 3.85 -7.15 -3.67
N GLN A 77 4.36 -6.91 -2.44
CA GLN A 77 3.62 -6.92 -1.19
C GLN A 77 2.57 -5.80 -1.10
N ASP A 78 2.89 -4.63 -1.64
CA ASP A 78 2.00 -3.47 -1.68
C ASP A 78 1.21 -3.35 -2.99
N SER A 79 1.35 -4.31 -3.91
CA SER A 79 0.82 -4.20 -5.28
C SER A 79 0.05 -5.43 -5.75
N TYR A 80 0.56 -6.14 -6.77
CA TYR A 80 -0.15 -7.16 -7.53
C TYR A 80 -0.51 -8.39 -6.69
N MET A 81 0.23 -8.70 -5.62
CA MET A 81 -0.12 -9.81 -4.73
C MET A 81 -1.47 -9.57 -4.06
N ASN A 82 -1.77 -8.32 -3.69
CA ASN A 82 -3.08 -7.97 -3.15
C ASN A 82 -4.20 -8.30 -4.14
N LEU A 83 -4.00 -7.99 -5.43
CA LEU A 83 -4.97 -8.28 -6.49
C LEU A 83 -5.18 -9.78 -6.69
N LEU A 84 -4.10 -10.56 -6.65
CA LEU A 84 -4.16 -12.02 -6.74
C LEU A 84 -5.00 -12.60 -5.58
N PHE A 85 -4.78 -12.15 -4.35
CA PHE A 85 -5.58 -12.60 -3.20
C PHE A 85 -7.04 -12.14 -3.28
N GLN A 86 -7.30 -10.93 -3.79
CA GLN A 86 -8.67 -10.43 -4.01
C GLN A 86 -9.42 -11.21 -5.11
N LYS A 87 -8.69 -11.85 -6.03
CA LYS A 87 -9.23 -12.77 -7.03
C LYS A 87 -9.25 -14.24 -6.56
N GLY A 88 -8.91 -14.49 -5.28
CA GLY A 88 -9.01 -15.80 -4.65
C GLY A 88 -7.83 -16.75 -4.89
N ASN A 89 -6.69 -16.25 -5.39
CA ASN A 89 -5.48 -17.07 -5.56
C ASN A 89 -4.80 -17.37 -4.22
N HIS A 90 -4.23 -18.57 -4.09
CA HIS A 90 -3.40 -18.98 -2.97
C HIS A 90 -1.91 -18.96 -3.37
N ILE A 91 -1.21 -17.89 -2.98
CA ILE A 91 0.20 -17.74 -3.32
C ILE A 91 1.10 -18.63 -2.45
N VAL A 92 0.70 -18.82 -1.18
CA VAL A 92 1.37 -19.73 -0.22
C VAL A 92 0.46 -20.95 -0.01
N PRO A 93 0.59 -21.99 -0.84
CA PRO A 93 -0.20 -23.21 -0.70
C PRO A 93 0.13 -23.96 0.60
N LYS A 94 -0.87 -24.67 1.14
CA LYS A 94 -0.64 -25.65 2.21
C LYS A 94 -0.19 -26.98 1.59
N ASP A 95 0.55 -27.76 2.36
CA ASP A 95 0.80 -29.18 2.10
C ASP A 95 1.46 -29.50 0.74
N GLY A 96 2.37 -28.63 0.29
CA GLY A 96 3.16 -28.86 -0.93
C GLY A 96 2.38 -28.75 -2.24
N GLN A 97 1.17 -28.19 -2.21
CA GLN A 97 0.40 -27.89 -3.42
C GLN A 97 1.10 -26.83 -4.29
N PRO A 98 0.83 -26.77 -5.60
CA PRO A 98 1.39 -25.73 -6.46
C PRO A 98 0.80 -24.36 -6.11
N THR A 99 1.60 -23.32 -6.32
CA THR A 99 1.19 -21.93 -6.12
C THR A 99 0.25 -21.47 -7.25
N ASP A 100 -0.84 -20.77 -6.88
CA ASP A 100 -1.85 -20.25 -7.80
C ASP A 100 -1.40 -18.94 -8.49
N ILE A 101 -0.29 -18.95 -9.24
CA ILE A 101 0.23 -17.76 -9.95
C ILE A 101 0.03 -17.78 -11.46
N ALA A 102 -0.46 -18.89 -12.02
CA ALA A 102 -0.62 -19.09 -13.47
C ALA A 102 -1.99 -19.69 -13.86
N ASN A 103 -2.97 -19.69 -12.95
CA ASN A 103 -4.34 -20.08 -13.26
C ASN A 103 -5.11 -18.93 -13.95
N ASP A 104 -6.35 -19.18 -14.37
CA ASP A 104 -7.19 -18.19 -15.07
C ASP A 104 -7.40 -16.90 -14.25
N ASN A 105 -7.50 -17.02 -12.93
CA ASN A 105 -7.64 -15.87 -12.02
C ASN A 105 -6.39 -14.99 -12.00
N ALA A 106 -5.20 -15.60 -11.91
CA ALA A 106 -3.93 -14.89 -11.97
C ALA A 106 -3.70 -14.27 -13.36
N ILE A 107 -3.97 -15.02 -14.44
CA ILE A 107 -3.90 -14.53 -15.82
C ILE A 107 -4.81 -13.32 -16.01
N TRP A 108 -6.04 -13.36 -15.48
CA TRP A 108 -6.96 -12.23 -15.53
C TRP A 108 -6.36 -10.99 -14.85
N VAL A 109 -5.78 -11.13 -13.66
CA VAL A 109 -5.13 -10.01 -12.94
C VAL A 109 -4.01 -9.40 -13.77
N TYR A 110 -3.13 -10.23 -14.34
CA TYR A 110 -2.04 -9.73 -15.19
C TYR A 110 -2.55 -9.04 -16.45
N GLN A 111 -3.60 -9.56 -17.08
CA GLN A 111 -4.24 -8.92 -18.23
C GLN A 111 -4.86 -7.57 -17.87
N GLN A 112 -5.44 -7.42 -16.67
CA GLN A 112 -5.94 -6.12 -16.21
C GLN A 112 -4.79 -5.10 -16.07
N LEU A 113 -3.68 -5.49 -15.42
CA LEU A 113 -2.52 -4.61 -15.25
C LEU A 113 -1.89 -4.23 -16.60
N GLN A 114 -1.72 -5.19 -17.51
CA GLN A 114 -1.23 -4.94 -18.86
C GLN A 114 -2.16 -4.01 -19.65
N GLY A 115 -3.48 -4.20 -19.53
CA GLY A 115 -4.47 -3.31 -20.12
C GLY A 115 -4.33 -1.88 -19.61
N MET A 116 -4.22 -1.69 -18.30
CA MET A 116 -4.04 -0.37 -17.69
C MET A 116 -2.75 0.32 -18.13
N MET A 117 -1.64 -0.42 -18.30
CA MET A 117 -0.41 0.14 -18.88
C MET A 117 -0.60 0.55 -20.33
N LYS A 118 -1.24 -0.30 -21.14
CA LYS A 118 -1.48 -0.04 -22.56
C LYS A 118 -2.38 1.19 -22.76
N ASP A 119 -3.36 1.36 -21.88
CA ASP A 119 -4.27 2.49 -21.87
C ASP A 119 -3.64 3.74 -21.23
N GLY A 120 -2.40 3.66 -20.73
CA GLY A 120 -1.67 4.78 -20.13
C GLY A 120 -2.21 5.24 -18.77
N LEU A 121 -2.99 4.40 -18.08
CA LEU A 121 -3.54 4.68 -16.76
C LEU A 121 -2.50 4.52 -15.65
N MET A 122 -1.44 3.76 -15.93
CA MET A 122 -0.27 3.60 -15.07
C MET A 122 1.03 3.58 -15.90
N PRO A 123 2.21 3.80 -15.28
CA PRO A 123 3.48 3.74 -15.98
C PRO A 123 3.73 2.39 -16.65
N THR A 124 4.48 2.41 -17.75
CA THR A 124 4.91 1.17 -18.43
C THR A 124 5.90 0.40 -17.56
N ALA A 125 6.06 -0.89 -17.85
CA ALA A 125 7.08 -1.72 -17.18
C ALA A 125 8.49 -1.12 -17.29
N GLN A 126 8.84 -0.52 -18.44
CA GLN A 126 10.13 0.18 -18.61
C GLN A 126 10.24 1.38 -17.66
N GLN A 127 9.22 2.25 -17.61
CA GLN A 127 9.24 3.42 -16.72
C GLN A 127 9.37 3.03 -15.25
N MET A 128 8.70 1.95 -14.82
CA MET A 128 8.82 1.44 -13.45
C MET A 128 10.18 0.81 -13.15
N SER A 129 10.88 0.29 -14.17
CA SER A 129 12.25 -0.21 -14.01
C SER A 129 13.28 0.91 -13.83
N GLU A 130 12.98 2.11 -14.33
CA GLU A 130 13.87 3.27 -14.27
C GLU A 130 13.63 4.12 -13.00
N VAL A 131 12.37 4.22 -12.55
CA VAL A 131 11.99 5.06 -11.42
C VAL A 131 11.01 4.33 -10.51
N LYS A 132 11.35 4.25 -9.23
CA LYS A 132 10.48 3.68 -8.21
C LYS A 132 9.17 4.47 -8.06
N THR A 133 8.04 3.76 -7.89
CA THR A 133 6.72 4.38 -7.89
C THR A 133 6.48 5.33 -6.72
N GLU A 134 7.07 5.05 -5.55
CA GLU A 134 7.01 5.94 -4.38
C GLU A 134 7.69 7.29 -4.65
N ASN A 135 8.71 7.34 -5.52
CA ASN A 135 9.37 8.59 -5.90
C ASN A 135 8.51 9.40 -6.88
N ILE A 136 7.76 8.73 -7.77
CA ILE A 136 6.81 9.38 -8.68
C ILE A 136 5.69 10.03 -7.86
N PHE A 137 5.16 9.33 -6.84
CA PHE A 137 4.16 9.90 -5.96
C PHE A 137 4.71 11.05 -5.12
N GLN A 138 5.89 10.88 -4.51
CA GLN A 138 6.54 11.92 -3.69
C GLN A 138 6.91 13.20 -4.43
N SER A 139 7.06 13.12 -5.75
CA SER A 139 7.28 14.29 -6.61
C SER A 139 5.98 14.95 -7.09
N ASN A 140 4.82 14.57 -6.53
CA ASN A 140 3.49 15.05 -6.93
C ASN A 140 3.21 14.79 -8.42
N ARG A 141 3.70 13.66 -8.95
CA ARG A 141 3.52 13.22 -10.35
C ARG A 141 2.61 12.00 -10.50
N ALA A 142 1.93 11.59 -9.44
CA ALA A 142 0.91 10.54 -9.48
C ALA A 142 -0.31 10.94 -8.64
N ALA A 143 -1.50 10.78 -9.21
CA ALA A 143 -2.75 11.10 -8.52
C ALA A 143 -3.12 10.03 -7.50
N MET A 144 -2.85 8.76 -7.80
CA MET A 144 -3.08 7.62 -6.90
C MET A 144 -1.84 6.72 -6.81
N VAL A 145 -1.59 6.11 -5.65
CA VAL A 145 -0.50 5.16 -5.41
C VAL A 145 -0.96 3.96 -4.58
N TYR A 146 -0.58 2.76 -5.00
CA TYR A 146 -0.55 1.59 -4.12
C TYR A 146 0.75 1.63 -3.31
N ALA A 147 0.64 1.61 -1.97
CA ALA A 147 1.79 1.81 -1.08
C ALA A 147 1.68 0.92 0.16
N GLY A 148 2.83 0.51 0.70
CA GLY A 148 2.90 -0.17 2.00
C GLY A 148 2.92 0.80 3.21
N SER A 149 2.61 0.28 4.40
CA SER A 149 2.61 1.05 5.68
C SER A 149 3.91 1.79 5.96
N TRP A 150 5.05 1.20 5.56
CA TRP A 150 6.37 1.80 5.69
C TRP A 150 6.54 3.14 4.94
N LEU A 151 5.70 3.43 3.94
CA LEU A 151 5.72 4.71 3.20
C LEU A 151 4.91 5.82 3.87
N ALA A 152 4.16 5.54 4.94
CA ALA A 152 3.34 6.54 5.63
C ALA A 152 4.18 7.71 6.16
N ALA A 153 5.27 7.41 6.88
CA ALA A 153 6.15 8.44 7.43
C ALA A 153 6.91 9.23 6.34
N PRO A 154 7.54 8.59 5.34
CA PRO A 154 8.13 9.30 4.21
C PRO A 154 7.15 10.26 3.53
N PHE A 155 5.91 9.84 3.30
CA PHE A 155 4.89 10.67 2.68
C PHE A 155 4.42 11.82 3.58
N ALA A 156 4.21 11.56 4.87
CA ALA A 156 3.80 12.58 5.83
C ALA A 156 4.86 13.66 6.06
N ASN A 157 6.15 13.30 5.93
CA ASN A 157 7.27 14.22 6.10
C ASN A 157 7.66 14.95 4.80
N ASN A 158 7.01 14.65 3.67
CA ASN A 158 7.34 15.28 2.39
C ASN A 158 6.52 16.56 2.17
N PRO A 159 7.16 17.75 2.15
CA PRO A 159 6.46 19.04 2.05
C PRO A 159 5.75 19.28 0.73
N LEU A 160 6.00 18.50 -0.33
CA LEU A 160 5.32 18.64 -1.61
C LEU A 160 3.91 18.03 -1.61
N ILE A 161 3.67 17.05 -0.74
CA ILE A 161 2.46 16.20 -0.76
C ILE A 161 1.76 16.10 0.60
N ASN A 162 2.45 16.36 1.72
CA ASN A 162 1.95 16.12 3.08
C ASN A 162 0.59 16.77 3.39
N GLU A 163 0.31 17.97 2.88
CA GLU A 163 -0.99 18.66 3.08
C GLU A 163 -2.11 18.13 2.17
N HIS A 164 -1.75 17.32 1.18
CA HIS A 164 -2.63 16.92 0.09
C HIS A 164 -2.81 15.41 -0.04
N ILE A 165 -2.31 14.61 0.90
CA ILE A 165 -2.50 13.16 0.86
C ILE A 165 -3.83 12.77 1.50
N GLY A 166 -4.55 11.88 0.81
CA GLY A 166 -5.64 11.08 1.36
C GLY A 166 -5.25 9.60 1.35
N VAL A 167 -5.85 8.83 2.25
CA VAL A 167 -5.65 7.38 2.36
C VAL A 167 -7.04 6.73 2.27
N VAL A 168 -7.26 5.87 1.29
CA VAL A 168 -8.56 5.21 1.06
C VAL A 168 -8.41 3.71 0.88
N MET A 169 -9.39 2.92 1.36
CA MET A 169 -9.34 1.45 1.25
C MET A 169 -8.97 1.00 -0.17
N MET A 170 -8.11 -0.01 -0.28
CA MET A 170 -7.82 -0.60 -1.59
C MET A 170 -9.14 -1.05 -2.25
N PRO A 171 -9.34 -0.78 -3.54
CA PRO A 171 -10.54 -1.21 -4.23
C PRO A 171 -10.65 -2.74 -4.21
N LYS A 172 -11.88 -3.25 -4.14
CA LYS A 172 -12.16 -4.70 -4.18
C LYS A 172 -12.31 -5.21 -5.60
N ILE A 173 -11.74 -6.38 -5.89
CA ILE A 173 -12.06 -7.16 -7.11
C ILE A 173 -13.29 -8.04 -6.85
N GLU A 174 -13.13 -9.18 -6.17
CA GLU A 174 -14.25 -10.03 -5.74
C GLU A 174 -14.45 -10.00 -4.23
N ARG A 175 -13.37 -9.80 -3.48
CA ARG A 175 -13.36 -9.69 -2.02
C ARG A 175 -12.38 -8.61 -1.57
N GLN A 176 -12.60 -8.07 -0.38
CA GLN A 176 -11.57 -7.25 0.28
C GLN A 176 -10.47 -8.17 0.79
N SER A 177 -9.25 -8.00 0.30
CA SER A 177 -8.09 -8.77 0.74
C SER A 177 -6.82 -7.95 0.54
N GLY A 178 -5.79 -8.25 1.34
CA GLY A 178 -4.47 -7.66 1.26
C GLY A 178 -3.43 -8.53 1.95
N VAL A 179 -2.16 -8.28 1.64
CA VAL A 179 -1.01 -8.92 2.29
C VAL A 179 -0.96 -8.48 3.74
N ALA A 180 -0.69 -9.39 4.67
CA ALA A 180 -0.32 -9.04 6.04
C ALA A 180 1.18 -9.26 6.20
N HIS A 181 1.91 -8.24 6.67
CA HIS A 181 3.35 -8.31 6.89
C HIS A 181 3.70 -8.08 8.37
N SER A 182 4.81 -8.66 8.82
CA SER A 182 5.37 -8.47 10.15
C SER A 182 6.88 -8.61 10.10
N LEU A 183 7.59 -7.72 10.77
CA LEU A 183 9.04 -7.85 11.02
C LEU A 183 9.28 -8.51 12.37
N ALA A 184 10.34 -9.30 12.46
CA ALA A 184 10.78 -9.94 13.69
C ALA A 184 12.30 -9.79 13.86
N TYR A 185 12.75 -9.58 15.09
CA TYR A 185 14.17 -9.65 15.43
C TYR A 185 14.56 -11.12 15.70
N ALA A 186 15.65 -11.56 15.11
CA ALA A 186 16.19 -12.90 15.29
C ALA A 186 17.69 -12.86 15.59
N MET A 187 18.14 -13.79 16.42
CA MET A 187 19.56 -13.98 16.74
C MET A 187 20.12 -15.15 15.92
N SER A 188 21.28 -14.96 15.28
CA SER A 188 22.01 -16.06 14.65
C SER A 188 22.40 -17.12 15.68
N ALA A 189 22.15 -18.40 15.36
CA ALA A 189 22.54 -19.52 16.21
C ALA A 189 24.07 -19.59 16.48
N LYS A 190 24.86 -18.98 15.57
CA LYS A 190 26.32 -18.89 15.61
C LYS A 190 26.85 -17.62 16.26
N SER A 191 26.00 -16.76 16.84
CA SER A 191 26.47 -15.55 17.51
C SER A 191 27.39 -15.90 18.68
N ASP A 192 28.54 -15.23 18.76
CA ASP A 192 29.43 -15.29 19.93
C ASP A 192 28.93 -14.41 21.08
N HIS A 193 27.98 -13.51 20.81
CA HIS A 193 27.41 -12.53 21.73
C HIS A 193 25.94 -12.81 22.02
N LYS A 194 25.62 -14.03 22.46
CA LYS A 194 24.22 -14.47 22.62
C LYS A 194 23.47 -13.73 23.70
N GLN A 195 24.13 -13.42 24.81
CA GLN A 195 23.49 -12.75 25.94
C GLN A 195 23.21 -11.27 25.63
N GLU A 196 24.14 -10.59 24.96
CA GLU A 196 24.00 -9.21 24.52
C GLU A 196 22.94 -9.08 23.44
N ALA A 197 22.94 -9.98 22.45
CA ALA A 197 21.92 -10.03 21.41
C ALA A 197 20.53 -10.31 21.99
N TRP A 198 20.41 -11.20 22.99
CA TRP A 198 19.14 -11.45 23.67
C TRP A 198 18.62 -10.20 24.38
N LYS A 199 19.46 -9.52 25.16
CA LYS A 199 19.09 -8.26 25.83
C LYS A 199 18.67 -7.18 24.83
N TYR A 200 19.33 -7.12 23.67
CA TYR A 200 18.95 -6.20 22.61
C TYR A 200 17.58 -6.54 22.01
N ILE A 201 17.30 -7.81 21.73
CA ILE A 201 15.98 -8.26 21.24
C ILE A 201 14.90 -7.94 22.28
N GLU A 202 15.12 -8.25 23.56
CA GLU A 202 14.19 -7.92 24.65
C GLU A 202 13.90 -6.42 24.72
N PHE A 203 14.95 -5.58 24.63
CA PHE A 203 14.80 -4.13 24.61
C PHE A 203 13.98 -3.67 23.41
N MET A 204 14.30 -4.13 22.20
CA MET A 204 13.63 -3.74 20.96
C MET A 204 12.17 -4.21 20.89
N SER A 205 11.85 -5.31 21.57
CA SER A 205 10.49 -5.86 21.68
C SER A 205 9.70 -5.34 22.89
N SER A 206 10.31 -4.51 23.74
CA SER A 206 9.64 -3.90 24.89
C SER A 206 8.89 -2.61 24.52
N GLU A 207 7.93 -2.19 25.35
CA GLU A 207 7.23 -0.90 25.19
C GLU A 207 8.17 0.32 25.26
N ALA A 208 9.37 0.16 25.83
CA ALA A 208 10.37 1.21 25.94
C ALA A 208 11.21 1.40 24.65
N SER A 209 11.01 0.54 23.65
CA SER A 209 11.67 0.66 22.35
C SER A 209 11.25 1.97 21.67
N PRO A 210 12.18 2.81 21.17
CA PRO A 210 11.84 4.01 20.43
C PRO A 210 10.98 3.61 19.23
N SER A 211 9.73 4.09 19.19
CA SER A 211 8.82 3.87 18.07
C SER A 211 9.52 4.33 16.79
N HIS A 212 9.97 3.37 15.98
CA HIS A 212 10.46 3.68 14.64
C HIS A 212 9.28 4.28 13.87
N PRO A 213 9.41 5.48 13.28
CA PRO A 213 8.28 6.14 12.62
C PRO A 213 7.67 5.37 11.44
N GLY A 214 8.28 4.27 10.99
CA GLY A 214 7.88 3.51 9.81
C GLY A 214 6.84 2.41 10.06
N GLU A 215 6.70 1.89 11.28
CA GLU A 215 5.76 0.81 11.59
C GLU A 215 5.16 1.04 12.98
N GLY A 216 3.88 1.43 13.03
CA GLY A 216 3.19 1.65 14.29
C GLY A 216 3.10 0.35 15.08
N SER A 217 3.59 0.35 16.32
CA SER A 217 3.40 -0.76 17.26
C SER A 217 1.95 -0.80 17.77
N ASP A 218 1.38 -2.00 17.89
CA ASP A 218 0.03 -2.25 18.42
C ASP A 218 0.06 -2.35 19.96
N PRO A 219 -0.61 -1.45 20.71
CA PRO A 219 -0.71 -1.57 22.16
C PRO A 219 -1.74 -2.65 22.62
N GLY A 220 -2.35 -3.41 21.71
CA GLY A 220 -3.49 -4.30 21.99
C GLY A 220 -3.19 -5.68 22.62
N GLN A 221 -1.98 -6.00 23.09
CA GLN A 221 -1.71 -7.31 23.70
C GLN A 221 -2.22 -7.48 25.15
N GLN A 222 -2.75 -6.44 25.81
CA GLN A 222 -3.02 -6.49 27.25
C GLN A 222 -4.40 -6.96 27.72
N ASP A 223 -5.34 -7.37 26.87
CA ASP A 223 -6.72 -7.64 27.33
C ASP A 223 -7.30 -9.02 26.93
N ARG A 224 -6.51 -10.08 27.14
CA ARG A 224 -7.03 -11.46 27.18
C ARG A 224 -6.42 -12.24 28.34
N GLY A 225 -6.98 -11.99 29.53
CA GLY A 225 -7.03 -12.98 30.62
C GLY A 225 -8.05 -14.08 30.35
#